data_AF-A0A8J7SKP2-F1
#
_entry.id   AF-A0A8J7SKP2-F1
#
_cell.length_a   1.000
_cell.length_b   1.000
_cell.length_c   1.000
_cell.angle_alpha   90.00
_cell.angle_beta   90.00
_cell.angle_gamma   90.00
#
_symmetry.space_group_name_H-M   'P 1'
#
loop_
_entity.id
_entity.type
_entity.pdbx_description
1 polymer ?
#
loop_
_entity_poly.entity_id
_entity_poly.type
_entity_poly.pdbx_seq_one_letter_code
_entity_poly.pdbx_strand_id
1 'polypeptide(L)'
;MQSEPKKSWLEEYLDRRPPYYWWFLGLVLASCFTLISWSICLEVFHKPENPRYYRWLGNINRSPILQEYSPQNAPKIAVQDVEQMRKSFLLLNHYDREVLNRRLLHYYLINYNENTLASYLRGEFRITKVRQLGDNDFITHGIVIEAQAYHQFDDDTPAAPYPLTATLYLPTPLADADDEEATPPEPPAKQVNKFKVGDKLNINKFPHFFSLLNVHTIPREGDDTIYHISAVSLAQSFNPPHGKRFNLAPPKKLNLKYLGR
;
A
#
# COMPACT_ATOMS: atom_id res chain seq x y z
N MET A 1 24.22 -70.31 -11.48
CA MET A 1 24.96 -69.47 -10.51
C MET A 1 24.63 -68.02 -10.80
N GLN A 2 23.64 -67.44 -10.13
CA GLN A 2 23.41 -65.99 -10.17
C GLN A 2 24.22 -65.39 -9.02
N SER A 3 25.21 -64.57 -9.37
CA SER A 3 25.98 -63.78 -8.42
C SER A 3 25.08 -62.72 -7.82
N GLU A 4 24.88 -62.75 -6.51
CA GLU A 4 24.18 -61.67 -5.81
C GLU A 4 24.91 -60.34 -6.08
N PRO A 5 24.17 -59.26 -6.39
CA PRO A 5 24.77 -57.97 -6.62
C PRO A 5 25.48 -57.49 -5.34
N LYS A 6 26.76 -57.15 -5.48
CA LYS A 6 27.62 -56.68 -4.39
C LYS A 6 27.00 -55.37 -3.84
N LYS A 7 26.35 -55.45 -2.68
CA LYS A 7 25.75 -54.30 -2.01
C LYS A 7 26.77 -53.18 -1.87
N SER A 8 26.36 -51.96 -2.18
CA SER A 8 27.21 -50.77 -2.10
C SER A 8 27.62 -50.55 -0.65
N TRP A 9 28.84 -50.07 -0.39
CA TRP A 9 29.34 -49.80 0.96
C TRP A 9 28.40 -48.89 1.79
N LEU A 10 27.60 -48.05 1.11
CA LEU A 10 26.56 -47.23 1.71
C LEU A 10 25.40 -48.07 2.30
N GLU A 11 25.00 -49.14 1.62
CA GLU A 11 23.90 -50.02 2.06
C GLU A 11 24.31 -50.83 3.30
N GLU A 12 25.56 -51.32 3.34
CA GLU A 12 26.09 -52.02 4.51
C GLU A 12 26.24 -51.09 5.73
N TYR A 13 26.53 -49.81 5.49
CA TYR A 13 26.61 -48.79 6.54
C TYR A 13 25.23 -48.36 7.06
N LEU A 14 24.19 -48.44 6.23
CA LEU A 14 22.80 -48.15 6.60
C LEU A 14 22.15 -49.30 7.39
N ASP A 15 22.44 -50.55 7.03
CA ASP A 15 21.91 -51.76 7.70
C ASP A 15 22.46 -51.97 9.12
N ARG A 16 23.61 -51.36 9.48
CA ARG A 16 24.25 -51.50 10.81
C ARG A 16 23.80 -50.48 11.86
N ARG A 17 22.90 -49.55 11.54
CA ARG A 17 22.45 -48.52 12.51
C ARG A 17 21.42 -49.13 13.48
N PRO A 18 21.59 -49.00 14.81
CA PRO A 18 20.56 -49.44 15.76
C PRO A 18 19.26 -48.64 15.54
N PRO A 19 18.08 -49.23 15.81
CA PRO A 19 16.77 -48.61 15.52
C PRO A 19 16.61 -47.18 16.09
N TYR A 20 17.26 -46.90 17.22
CA TYR A 20 17.28 -45.58 17.86
C TYR A 20 17.92 -44.47 17.01
N TYR A 21 18.83 -44.80 16.08
CA TYR A 21 19.47 -43.82 15.20
C TYR A 21 18.47 -43.15 14.26
N TRP A 22 17.63 -43.95 13.59
CA TRP A 22 16.60 -43.45 12.69
C TRP A 22 15.54 -42.63 13.43
N TRP A 23 15.21 -43.05 14.64
CA TRP A 23 14.30 -42.32 15.52
C TRP A 23 14.85 -40.95 15.92
N PHE A 24 16.13 -40.89 16.34
CA PHE A 24 16.81 -39.63 16.66
C PHE A 24 16.92 -38.70 15.45
N LEU A 25 17.28 -39.25 14.28
CA LEU A 25 17.32 -38.48 13.03
C LEU A 25 15.94 -37.87 12.70
N GLY A 26 14.88 -38.67 12.85
CA GLY A 26 13.51 -38.22 12.68
C GLY A 26 13.15 -37.06 13.63
N LEU A 27 13.52 -37.16 14.90
CA LEU A 27 13.29 -36.09 15.89
C LEU A 27 14.05 -34.81 15.56
N VAL A 28 15.31 -34.91 15.16
CA VAL A 28 16.12 -33.74 14.78
C VAL A 28 15.51 -33.04 13.56
N LEU A 29 15.13 -33.81 12.53
CA LEU A 29 14.47 -33.27 11.35
C LEU A 29 13.11 -32.61 11.69
N ALA A 30 12.30 -33.25 12.54
CA ALA A 30 11.02 -32.71 12.98
C ALA A 30 11.19 -31.41 13.80
N SER A 31 12.20 -31.36 14.67
CA SER A 31 12.53 -30.15 15.44
C SER A 31 12.96 -29.01 14.51
N CYS A 32 13.86 -29.29 13.56
CA CYS A 32 14.31 -28.31 12.57
C CYS A 32 13.13 -27.80 11.71
N PHE A 33 12.27 -28.70 11.24
CA PHE A 33 11.07 -28.36 10.48
C PHE A 33 10.13 -27.46 11.29
N THR A 34 9.94 -27.76 12.58
CA THR A 34 9.10 -26.95 13.47
C THR A 34 9.65 -25.54 13.63
N LEU A 35 10.95 -25.38 13.85
CA LEU A 35 11.60 -24.07 13.98
C LEU A 35 11.53 -23.25 12.69
N ILE A 36 11.77 -23.90 11.55
CA ILE A 36 11.67 -23.26 10.22
C ILE A 36 10.22 -22.85 9.95
N SER A 37 9.26 -23.74 10.17
CA SER A 37 7.83 -23.45 10.00
C SER A 37 7.39 -22.29 10.88
N TRP A 38 7.82 -22.25 12.14
CA TRP A 38 7.50 -21.16 13.05
C TRP A 38 8.12 -19.83 12.61
N SER A 39 9.40 -19.82 12.21
CA SER A 39 10.08 -18.62 11.72
C SER A 39 9.43 -18.06 10.44
N ILE A 40 9.07 -18.94 9.50
CA ILE A 40 8.37 -18.54 8.27
C ILE A 40 6.99 -17.95 8.60
N CYS A 41 6.24 -18.59 9.51
CA CYS A 41 4.94 -18.05 9.94
C CYS A 41 5.10 -16.63 10.49
N LEU A 42 6.05 -16.40 11.41
CA LEU A 42 6.29 -15.07 11.96
C LEU A 42 6.63 -14.06 10.86
N GLU A 43 7.50 -14.42 9.92
CA GLU A 43 7.87 -13.50 8.85
C GLU A 43 6.71 -13.16 7.91
N VAL A 44 5.89 -14.15 7.55
CA VAL A 44 4.72 -13.97 6.67
C VAL A 44 3.69 -13.04 7.33
N PHE A 45 3.43 -13.18 8.63
CA PHE A 45 2.46 -12.33 9.34
C PHE A 45 3.01 -10.94 9.68
N HIS A 46 4.31 -10.80 9.96
CA HIS A 46 4.90 -9.50 10.30
C HIS A 46 5.21 -8.62 9.09
N LYS A 47 5.34 -9.20 7.88
CA LYS A 47 5.70 -8.45 6.67
C LYS A 47 4.61 -8.51 5.59
N PRO A 48 3.40 -8.00 5.86
CA PRO A 48 2.30 -8.02 4.88
C PRO A 48 2.58 -7.15 3.65
N GLU A 49 3.59 -6.28 3.68
CA GLU A 49 4.01 -5.44 2.55
C GLU A 49 4.61 -6.22 1.38
N ASN A 50 5.03 -7.47 1.60
CA ASN A 50 5.55 -8.32 0.52
C ASN A 50 4.38 -8.88 -0.32
N PRO A 51 4.35 -8.65 -1.65
CA PRO A 51 3.29 -9.15 -2.53
C PRO A 51 3.05 -10.66 -2.47
N ARG A 52 4.11 -11.45 -2.22
CA ARG A 52 3.97 -12.92 -2.09
C ARG A 52 3.26 -13.29 -0.80
N TYR A 53 3.67 -12.70 0.31
CA TYR A 53 3.10 -12.97 1.63
C TYR A 53 1.66 -12.49 1.72
N TYR A 54 1.36 -11.29 1.19
CA TYR A 54 -0.01 -10.78 1.11
C TYR A 54 -0.94 -11.73 0.33
N ARG A 55 -0.46 -12.30 -0.78
CA ARG A 55 -1.24 -13.29 -1.55
C ARG A 55 -1.51 -14.56 -0.76
N TRP A 56 -0.51 -15.07 -0.02
CA TRP A 56 -0.69 -16.22 0.86
C TRP A 56 -1.69 -15.93 1.98
N LEU A 57 -1.57 -14.77 2.63
CA LEU A 57 -2.52 -14.30 3.64
C LEU A 57 -3.95 -14.19 3.10
N GLY A 58 -4.11 -13.66 1.88
CA GLY A 58 -5.40 -13.59 1.21
C GLY A 58 -6.02 -14.96 0.94
N ASN A 59 -5.21 -15.95 0.53
CA ASN A 59 -5.70 -17.31 0.29
C ASN A 59 -6.21 -18.02 1.56
N ILE A 60 -5.70 -17.64 2.74
CA ILE A 60 -6.14 -18.18 4.03
C ILE A 60 -7.17 -17.28 4.75
N ASN A 61 -7.72 -16.27 4.07
CA ASN A 61 -8.63 -15.26 4.63
C ASN A 61 -8.06 -14.56 5.89
N ARG A 62 -6.74 -14.35 5.93
CA ARG A 62 -6.02 -13.61 6.99
C ARG A 62 -5.31 -12.37 6.46
N SER A 63 -5.76 -11.81 5.34
CA SER A 63 -5.29 -10.50 4.89
C SER A 63 -5.64 -9.42 5.92
N PRO A 64 -4.76 -8.42 6.14
CA PRO A 64 -5.07 -7.34 7.05
C PRO A 64 -6.35 -6.62 6.62
N ILE A 65 -7.26 -6.45 7.57
CA ILE A 65 -8.52 -5.72 7.37
C ILE A 65 -8.22 -4.24 7.61
N LEU A 66 -8.39 -3.43 6.57
CA LEU A 66 -8.18 -2.00 6.65
C LEU A 66 -9.31 -1.32 7.40
N GLN A 67 -8.98 -0.40 8.30
CA GLN A 67 -9.94 0.32 9.12
C GLN A 67 -10.44 1.61 8.48
N GLU A 68 -11.71 1.92 8.73
CA GLU A 68 -12.28 3.24 8.47
C GLU A 68 -11.90 4.23 9.55
N TYR A 69 -11.57 5.46 9.16
CA TYR A 69 -11.22 6.50 10.12
C TYR A 69 -12.22 7.65 10.11
N SER A 70 -12.89 7.80 11.25
CA SER A 70 -13.58 9.03 11.62
C SER A 70 -12.55 10.09 12.03
N PRO A 71 -12.90 11.39 11.96
CA PRO A 71 -12.03 12.46 12.47
C PRO A 71 -11.56 12.29 13.92
N GLN A 72 -12.35 11.57 14.73
CA GLN A 72 -12.07 11.27 16.14
C GLN A 72 -11.07 10.11 16.31
N ASN A 73 -11.07 9.15 15.38
CA ASN A 73 -10.25 7.93 15.45
C ASN A 73 -9.07 7.94 14.47
N ALA A 74 -8.90 9.03 13.73
CA ALA A 74 -7.84 9.16 12.74
C ALA A 74 -6.45 9.02 13.40
N PRO A 75 -5.50 8.31 12.76
CA PRO A 75 -4.17 8.11 13.30
C PRO A 75 -3.47 9.44 13.61
N LYS A 76 -2.78 9.49 14.76
CA LYS A 76 -2.02 10.67 15.22
C LYS A 76 -0.67 10.76 14.51
N ILE A 77 -0.73 11.07 13.22
CA ILE A 77 0.41 11.14 12.33
C ILE A 77 0.75 12.61 12.02
N ALA A 78 2.03 12.88 11.75
CA ALA A 78 2.52 14.18 11.32
C ALA A 78 1.84 14.63 10.03
N VAL A 79 1.67 15.95 9.87
CA VAL A 79 1.22 16.55 8.61
C VAL A 79 2.42 17.16 7.94
N GLN A 80 2.64 16.84 6.67
CA GLN A 80 3.71 17.42 5.87
C GLN A 80 3.11 18.22 4.73
N ASP A 81 3.58 19.46 4.60
CA ASP A 81 3.26 20.29 3.45
C ASP A 81 4.08 19.86 2.22
N VAL A 82 3.63 20.25 1.03
CA VAL A 82 4.27 19.95 -0.26
C VAL A 82 5.76 20.30 -0.26
N GLU A 83 6.10 21.45 0.32
CA GLU A 83 7.47 21.93 0.41
C GLU A 83 8.32 21.05 1.35
N GLN A 84 7.78 20.72 2.52
CA GLN A 84 8.44 19.86 3.50
C GLN A 84 8.66 18.44 2.95
N MET A 85 7.65 17.90 2.25
CA MET A 85 7.73 16.62 1.57
C MET A 85 8.86 16.63 0.52
N ARG A 86 8.88 17.60 -0.39
CA ARG A 86 9.95 17.67 -1.40
C ARG A 86 11.32 17.80 -0.75
N LYS A 87 11.50 18.67 0.24
CA LYS A 87 12.75 18.81 0.99
C LYS A 87 13.21 17.48 1.58
N SER A 88 12.29 16.72 2.18
CA SER A 88 12.61 15.39 2.72
C SER A 88 13.02 14.39 1.66
N PHE A 89 12.38 14.40 0.48
CA PHE A 89 12.66 13.44 -0.59
C PHE A 89 13.90 13.78 -1.41
N LEU A 90 14.31 15.05 -1.44
CA LEU A 90 15.57 15.50 -2.04
C LEU A 90 16.80 14.91 -1.35
N LEU A 91 16.70 14.61 -0.05
CA LEU A 91 17.79 14.04 0.73
C LEU A 91 17.87 12.50 0.61
N LEU A 92 16.89 11.86 -0.04
CA LEU A 92 16.82 10.39 -0.11
C LEU A 92 17.48 9.84 -1.36
N ASN A 93 18.37 8.88 -1.16
CA ASN A 93 18.88 8.05 -2.24
C ASN A 93 17.82 7.03 -2.70
N HIS A 94 18.10 6.35 -3.82
CA HIS A 94 17.20 5.32 -4.35
C HIS A 94 16.89 4.23 -3.31
N TYR A 95 17.91 3.73 -2.62
CA TYR A 95 17.75 2.69 -1.60
C TYR A 95 16.91 3.16 -0.41
N ASP A 96 17.18 4.35 0.11
CA ASP A 96 16.43 4.89 1.26
C ASP A 96 14.96 5.14 0.91
N ARG A 97 14.69 5.54 -0.34
CA ARG A 97 13.33 5.70 -0.86
C ARG A 97 12.59 4.37 -0.95
N GLU A 98 13.23 3.30 -1.40
CA GLU A 98 12.62 1.96 -1.42
C GLU A 98 12.30 1.47 -0.01
N VAL A 99 13.20 1.71 0.96
CA VAL A 99 12.97 1.39 2.37
C VAL A 99 11.80 2.20 2.92
N LEU A 100 11.74 3.50 2.63
CA LEU A 100 10.63 4.38 3.00
C LEU A 100 9.31 3.86 2.42
N ASN A 101 9.25 3.57 1.12
CA ASN A 101 8.06 3.08 0.45
C ASN A 101 7.55 1.77 1.04
N ARG A 102 8.46 0.84 1.36
CA ARG A 102 8.11 -0.40 2.07
C ARG A 102 7.50 -0.12 3.44
N ARG A 103 8.06 0.82 4.20
CA ARG A 103 7.54 1.19 5.52
C ARG A 103 6.19 1.90 5.44
N LEU A 104 6.01 2.82 4.49
CA LEU A 104 4.74 3.50 4.27
C LEU A 104 3.63 2.50 3.93
N LEU A 105 3.89 1.57 3.02
CA LEU A 105 2.95 0.49 2.70
C LEU A 105 2.68 -0.40 3.92
N HIS A 106 3.72 -0.76 4.67
CA HIS A 106 3.57 -1.55 5.90
C HIS A 106 2.63 -0.85 6.89
N TYR A 107 2.85 0.43 7.18
CA TYR A 107 2.01 1.23 8.09
C TYR A 107 0.55 1.30 7.64
N TYR A 108 0.31 1.46 6.34
CA TYR A 108 -1.04 1.41 5.79
C TYR A 108 -1.71 0.05 6.04
N LEU A 109 -0.99 -1.06 5.81
CA LEU A 109 -1.51 -2.42 5.98
C LEU A 109 -1.78 -2.78 7.44
N ILE A 110 -0.99 -2.27 8.39
CA ILE A 110 -1.19 -2.51 9.83
C ILE A 110 -2.07 -1.45 10.50
N ASN A 111 -2.84 -0.66 9.73
CA ASN A 111 -3.75 0.38 10.24
C ASN A 111 -3.04 1.43 11.12
N TYR A 112 -1.80 1.76 10.79
CA TYR A 112 -0.99 2.77 11.50
C TYR A 112 -0.79 2.48 12.99
N ASN A 113 -0.87 1.22 13.41
CA ASN A 113 -0.45 0.77 14.75
C ASN A 113 1.01 1.20 15.02
N GLU A 114 1.85 1.15 13.99
CA GLU A 114 3.13 1.84 13.92
C GLU A 114 3.04 2.92 12.84
N ASN A 115 3.63 4.10 13.08
CA ASN A 115 3.42 5.24 12.17
C ASN A 115 4.55 6.28 12.18
N THR A 116 5.77 5.88 12.59
CA THR A 116 6.88 6.81 12.84
C THR A 116 7.30 7.65 11.62
N LEU A 117 7.20 7.11 10.40
CA LEU A 117 7.51 7.82 9.15
C LEU A 117 6.26 8.15 8.31
N ALA A 118 5.07 7.79 8.79
CA ALA A 118 3.86 8.12 8.07
C ALA A 118 3.65 9.64 8.11
N SER A 119 3.04 10.18 7.06
CA SER A 119 2.63 11.58 7.03
C SER A 119 1.31 11.77 6.29
N TYR A 120 0.55 12.78 6.70
CA TYR A 120 -0.57 13.28 5.93
C TYR A 120 -0.11 14.31 4.92
N LEU A 121 -0.67 14.22 3.72
CA LEU A 121 -0.50 15.21 2.67
C LEU A 121 -1.27 16.49 3.01
N ARG A 122 -0.61 17.63 2.87
CA ARG A 122 -1.21 18.97 2.87
C ARG A 122 -0.69 19.75 1.68
N GLY A 123 -1.56 20.57 1.08
CA GLY A 123 -1.18 21.52 0.04
C GLY A 123 -2.28 21.79 -0.98
N GLU A 124 -1.97 22.69 -1.91
CA GLU A 124 -2.84 22.97 -3.04
C GLU A 124 -2.45 22.12 -4.25
N PHE A 125 -3.45 21.52 -4.88
CA PHE A 125 -3.27 20.65 -6.02
C PHE A 125 -4.21 21.07 -7.13
N ARG A 126 -3.76 20.93 -8.38
CA ARG A 126 -4.58 21.13 -9.56
C ARG A 126 -4.73 19.82 -10.30
N ILE A 127 -5.98 19.43 -10.55
CA ILE A 127 -6.29 18.15 -11.20
C ILE A 127 -5.72 18.15 -12.63
N THR A 128 -4.88 17.18 -12.94
CA THR A 128 -4.37 16.95 -14.30
C THR A 128 -5.14 15.86 -15.00
N LYS A 129 -5.57 14.81 -14.27
CA LYS A 129 -6.31 13.68 -14.82
C LYS A 129 -7.16 13.01 -13.76
N VAL A 130 -8.30 12.49 -14.16
CA VAL A 130 -9.21 11.73 -13.31
C VAL A 130 -9.62 10.48 -14.06
N ARG A 131 -9.59 9.34 -13.39
CA ARG A 131 -10.09 8.08 -13.97
C ARG A 131 -10.69 7.20 -12.88
N GLN A 132 -11.52 6.27 -13.33
CA GLN A 132 -12.01 5.19 -12.50
C GLN A 132 -10.88 4.16 -12.26
N LEU A 133 -10.88 3.58 -11.06
CA LEU A 133 -10.03 2.45 -10.69
C LEU A 133 -10.58 1.14 -11.29
N GLY A 134 -9.68 0.26 -11.73
CA GLY A 134 -10.02 -1.06 -12.25
C GLY A 134 -9.15 -2.18 -11.68
N ASP A 135 -9.33 -3.39 -12.20
CA ASP A 135 -8.67 -4.61 -11.66
C ASP A 135 -7.14 -4.60 -11.74
N ASN A 136 -6.57 -3.77 -12.62
CA ASN A 136 -5.12 -3.62 -12.80
C ASN A 136 -4.51 -2.50 -11.95
N ASP A 137 -5.28 -1.91 -11.03
CA ASP A 137 -4.80 -0.87 -10.11
C ASP A 137 -4.50 -1.44 -8.73
N PHE A 138 -3.72 -0.68 -7.94
CA PHE A 138 -3.41 -1.00 -6.55
C PHE A 138 -4.69 -1.19 -5.71
N ILE A 139 -5.70 -0.33 -5.93
CA ILE A 139 -7.05 -0.46 -5.39
C ILE A 139 -7.99 -0.75 -6.56
N THR A 140 -8.80 -1.80 -6.44
CA THR A 140 -9.65 -2.29 -7.55
C THR A 140 -10.89 -1.43 -7.79
N HIS A 141 -11.39 -0.73 -6.78
CA HIS A 141 -12.66 0.00 -6.85
C HIS A 141 -12.56 1.40 -6.26
N GLY A 142 -13.02 2.39 -7.02
CA GLY A 142 -13.01 3.80 -6.63
C GLY A 142 -12.55 4.73 -7.75
N ILE A 143 -11.99 5.86 -7.35
CA ILE A 143 -11.52 6.92 -8.24
C ILE A 143 -10.05 7.18 -7.94
N VAL A 144 -9.30 7.51 -8.98
CA VAL A 144 -7.95 8.04 -8.83
C VAL A 144 -7.85 9.39 -9.53
N ILE A 145 -7.23 10.32 -8.82
CA ILE A 145 -7.01 11.69 -9.27
C ILE A 145 -5.50 11.90 -9.34
N GLU A 146 -5.00 12.17 -10.53
CA GLU A 146 -3.65 12.70 -10.71
C GLU A 146 -3.74 14.22 -10.64
N ALA A 147 -2.88 14.83 -9.83
CA ALA A 147 -2.86 16.26 -9.63
C ALA A 147 -1.44 16.80 -9.51
N GLN A 148 -1.22 18.02 -9.97
CA GLN A 148 0.04 18.75 -9.83
C GLN A 148 -0.03 19.68 -8.62
N ALA A 149 1.00 19.68 -7.78
CA ALA A 149 1.06 20.59 -6.65
C ALA A 149 1.28 22.03 -7.13
N TYR A 150 0.64 22.96 -6.44
CA TYR A 150 0.85 24.40 -6.58
C TYR A 150 1.30 24.94 -5.24
N HIS A 151 2.26 25.86 -5.28
CA HIS A 151 2.78 26.51 -4.08
C HIS A 151 2.86 28.01 -4.32
N GLN A 152 2.37 28.75 -3.33
CA GLN A 152 2.49 30.20 -3.27
C GLN A 152 3.70 30.53 -2.41
N PHE A 153 4.71 31.17 -3.00
CA PHE A 153 5.96 31.49 -2.32
C PHE A 153 5.85 32.74 -1.43
N ASP A 154 4.96 33.66 -1.81
CA ASP A 154 4.72 34.93 -1.12
C ASP A 154 3.27 35.38 -1.30
N ASP A 155 2.74 36.15 -0.36
CA ASP A 155 1.33 36.59 -0.34
C ASP A 155 0.96 37.41 -1.58
N ASP A 156 1.94 38.08 -2.19
CA ASP A 156 1.77 38.92 -3.38
C ASP A 156 2.03 38.20 -4.71
N THR A 157 2.46 36.92 -4.67
CA THR A 157 2.74 36.13 -5.87
C THR A 157 1.64 35.10 -6.16
N PRO A 158 1.19 34.96 -7.41
CA PRO A 158 0.24 33.90 -7.73
C PRO A 158 0.87 32.52 -7.54
N ALA A 159 0.09 31.56 -7.04
CA ALA A 159 0.54 30.19 -6.86
C ALA A 159 1.10 29.61 -8.17
N ALA A 160 2.33 29.09 -8.11
CA ALA A 160 3.05 28.55 -9.26
C ALA A 160 3.09 27.01 -9.21
N PRO A 161 3.22 26.33 -10.37
CA PRO A 161 3.40 24.89 -10.41
C PRO A 161 4.66 24.48 -9.64
N TYR A 162 4.50 23.56 -8.69
CA TYR A 162 5.59 23.00 -7.90
C TYR A 162 5.99 21.63 -8.49
N PRO A 163 7.27 21.22 -8.45
CA PRO A 163 7.74 19.95 -9.03
C PRO A 163 7.42 18.75 -8.11
N LEU A 164 6.18 18.68 -7.68
CA LEU A 164 5.57 17.55 -6.98
C LEU A 164 4.25 17.22 -7.68
N THR A 165 4.08 15.96 -8.05
CA THR A 165 2.80 15.44 -8.57
C THR A 165 2.27 14.40 -7.61
N ALA A 166 0.95 14.26 -7.53
CA ALA A 166 0.29 13.35 -6.61
C ALA A 166 -0.77 12.50 -7.32
N THR A 167 -0.74 11.21 -7.07
CA THR A 167 -1.83 10.27 -7.34
C THR A 167 -2.61 10.07 -6.05
N LEU A 168 -3.85 10.55 -6.05
CA LEU A 168 -4.77 10.50 -4.91
C LEU A 168 -5.78 9.39 -5.15
N TYR A 169 -5.77 8.39 -4.28
CA TYR A 169 -6.72 7.29 -4.30
C TYR A 169 -7.91 7.59 -3.40
N LEU A 170 -9.10 7.46 -3.99
CA LEU A 170 -10.40 7.61 -3.34
C LEU A 170 -11.16 6.29 -3.46
N PRO A 171 -10.96 5.36 -2.52
CA PRO A 171 -11.64 4.07 -2.56
C PRO A 171 -13.12 4.25 -2.23
N THR A 172 -13.99 3.66 -3.06
CA THR A 172 -15.44 3.75 -2.90
C THR A 172 -15.99 2.42 -2.39
N PRO A 173 -17.08 2.43 -1.61
CA PRO A 173 -17.75 1.19 -1.20
C PRO A 173 -18.13 0.36 -2.42
N LEU A 174 -17.82 -0.93 -2.36
CA LEU A 174 -18.30 -1.90 -3.32
C LEU A 174 -19.78 -2.18 -3.00
N ALA A 175 -20.64 -2.26 -4.01
CA ALA A 175 -21.98 -2.80 -3.81
C ALA A 175 -21.83 -4.28 -3.51
N ASP A 176 -21.85 -4.65 -2.24
CA ASP A 176 -21.89 -6.05 -1.84
C ASP A 176 -23.28 -6.59 -2.15
N ALA A 177 -23.35 -7.79 -2.72
CA ALA A 177 -24.62 -8.47 -3.04
C ALA A 177 -25.41 -8.87 -1.78
N ASP A 178 -24.78 -8.79 -0.59
CA ASP A 178 -25.32 -9.29 0.68
C ASP A 178 -25.95 -8.19 1.57
N ASP A 179 -25.77 -6.90 1.24
CA ASP A 179 -26.35 -5.77 1.97
C ASP A 179 -27.60 -5.23 1.25
N GLU A 180 -28.71 -5.98 1.33
CA GLU A 180 -30.00 -5.63 0.69
C GLU A 180 -30.65 -4.34 1.23
N GLU A 181 -30.20 -3.83 2.39
CA GLU A 181 -30.85 -2.73 3.10
C GLU A 181 -30.20 -1.35 2.87
N ALA A 182 -29.02 -1.29 2.22
CA ALA A 182 -28.32 -0.05 1.94
C ALA A 182 -28.66 0.48 0.53
N THR A 183 -28.92 1.79 0.41
CA THR A 183 -29.04 2.44 -0.91
C THR A 183 -27.79 2.11 -1.74
N PRO A 184 -27.92 1.59 -2.98
CA PRO A 184 -26.78 1.17 -3.76
C PRO A 184 -25.76 2.32 -3.87
N PRO A 185 -24.48 2.08 -3.57
CA PRO A 185 -23.47 3.12 -3.70
C PRO A 185 -23.44 3.64 -5.14
N GLU A 186 -23.34 4.96 -5.31
CA GLU A 186 -23.27 5.55 -6.66
C GLU A 186 -22.10 4.92 -7.41
N PRO A 187 -22.29 4.46 -8.66
CA PRO A 187 -21.22 3.83 -9.40
C PRO A 187 -20.06 4.82 -9.60
N PRO A 188 -18.79 4.36 -9.49
CA PRO A 188 -17.62 5.23 -9.57
C PRO A 188 -17.58 6.05 -10.87
N ALA A 189 -18.11 5.52 -11.98
CA ALA A 189 -18.25 6.24 -13.24
C ALA A 189 -19.03 7.56 -13.13
N LYS A 190 -20.09 7.63 -12.31
CA LYS A 190 -20.85 8.87 -12.08
C LYS A 190 -20.09 9.83 -11.17
N GLN A 191 -19.25 9.31 -10.30
CA GLN A 191 -18.44 10.10 -9.38
C GLN A 191 -17.24 10.75 -10.09
N VAL A 192 -16.68 10.13 -11.13
CA VAL A 192 -15.60 10.73 -11.96
C VAL A 192 -16.05 12.08 -12.55
N ASN A 193 -17.31 12.19 -12.98
CA ASN A 193 -17.86 13.44 -13.55
C ASN A 193 -17.95 14.61 -12.55
N LYS A 194 -17.75 14.35 -11.25
CA LYS A 194 -17.70 15.36 -10.19
C LYS A 194 -16.35 16.10 -10.14
N PHE A 195 -15.38 15.65 -10.93
CA PHE A 195 -14.05 16.25 -11.03
C PHE A 195 -13.78 16.66 -12.47
N LYS A 196 -13.23 17.86 -12.66
CA LYS A 196 -12.79 18.35 -13.96
C LYS A 196 -11.30 18.63 -13.94
N VAL A 197 -10.66 18.38 -15.08
CA VAL A 197 -9.25 18.76 -15.27
C VAL A 197 -9.14 20.27 -15.12
N GLY A 198 -8.16 20.72 -14.33
CA GLY A 198 -7.95 22.11 -14.00
C GLY A 198 -8.60 22.58 -12.71
N ASP A 199 -9.49 21.79 -12.08
CA ASP A 199 -10.05 22.09 -10.76
C ASP A 199 -8.95 22.19 -9.71
N LYS A 200 -9.16 23.07 -8.72
CA LYS A 200 -8.29 23.21 -7.55
C LYS A 200 -8.78 22.32 -6.41
N LEU A 201 -7.86 21.57 -5.81
CA LEU A 201 -8.07 20.72 -4.64
C LEU A 201 -7.16 21.23 -3.52
N ASN A 202 -7.76 21.75 -2.46
CA ASN A 202 -7.03 22.09 -1.24
C ASN A 202 -7.02 20.86 -0.31
N ILE A 203 -5.88 20.19 -0.22
CA ILE A 203 -5.71 18.99 0.57
C ILE A 203 -5.23 19.36 1.97
N ASN A 204 -5.91 18.83 2.98
CA ASN A 204 -5.60 19.05 4.39
C ASN A 204 -5.84 17.76 5.17
N LYS A 205 -5.26 17.68 6.38
CA LYS A 205 -5.50 16.57 7.31
C LYS A 205 -7.00 16.35 7.54
N PHE A 206 -7.73 17.41 7.86
CA PHE A 206 -9.19 17.39 7.95
C PHE A 206 -9.78 18.23 6.81
N PRO A 207 -10.79 17.76 6.06
CA PRO A 207 -11.51 16.49 6.24
C PRO A 207 -10.95 15.30 5.42
N HIS A 208 -9.85 15.46 4.70
CA HIS A 208 -9.46 14.53 3.63
C HIS A 208 -8.60 13.33 4.06
N PHE A 209 -7.81 13.46 5.13
CA PHE A 209 -6.93 12.41 5.69
C PHE A 209 -6.13 11.62 4.64
N PHE A 210 -5.54 12.30 3.65
CA PHE A 210 -4.68 11.64 2.66
C PHE A 210 -3.36 11.23 3.30
N SER A 211 -3.15 9.93 3.46
CA SER A 211 -1.88 9.41 3.97
C SER A 211 -0.97 9.01 2.82
N LEU A 212 0.31 9.35 2.95
CA LEU A 212 1.35 9.00 2.00
C LEU A 212 1.58 7.48 1.97
N LEU A 213 1.66 6.91 0.77
CA LEU A 213 1.78 5.47 0.57
C LEU A 213 3.03 5.10 -0.25
N ASN A 214 3.40 5.90 -1.25
CA ASN A 214 4.57 5.64 -2.08
C ASN A 214 5.15 6.94 -2.66
N VAL A 215 6.46 6.95 -2.91
CA VAL A 215 7.19 8.06 -3.53
C VAL A 215 8.11 7.51 -4.62
N HIS A 216 8.03 8.08 -5.82
CA HIS A 216 8.98 7.78 -6.89
C HIS A 216 9.39 9.05 -7.64
N THR A 217 10.48 8.97 -8.39
CA THR A 217 11.02 10.07 -9.18
C THR A 217 10.66 9.86 -10.65
N ILE A 218 10.15 10.90 -11.29
CA ILE A 218 9.95 10.94 -12.73
C ILE A 218 11.15 11.68 -13.32
N PRO A 219 12.05 11.00 -14.05
CA PRO A 219 13.15 11.68 -14.72
C PRO A 219 12.59 12.62 -15.79
N ARG A 220 13.07 13.85 -15.82
CA ARG A 220 12.76 14.83 -16.86
C ARG A 220 14.04 15.16 -17.61
N GLU A 221 13.93 15.50 -18.88
CA GLU A 221 15.07 16.06 -19.63
C GLU A 221 15.45 17.41 -19.00
N GLY A 222 16.52 17.42 -18.20
CA GLY A 222 16.98 18.53 -17.36
C GLY A 222 17.42 18.08 -15.95
N ASP A 223 17.93 19.00 -15.14
CA ASP A 223 18.38 18.72 -13.75
C ASP A 223 17.22 18.77 -12.71
N ASP A 224 16.00 19.07 -13.16
CA ASP A 224 14.82 19.16 -12.30
C ASP A 224 14.11 17.80 -12.18
N THR A 225 14.42 17.08 -11.11
CA THR A 225 13.70 15.86 -10.71
C THR A 225 12.31 16.19 -10.19
N ILE A 226 11.28 15.63 -10.83
CA ILE A 226 9.90 15.72 -10.34
C ILE A 226 9.63 14.52 -9.45
N TYR A 227 9.14 14.78 -8.25
CA TYR A 227 8.69 13.73 -7.35
C TYR A 227 7.22 13.44 -7.58
N HIS A 228 6.88 12.17 -7.65
CA HIS A 228 5.52 11.68 -7.73
C HIS A 228 5.18 10.92 -6.45
N ILE A 229 4.13 11.38 -5.77
CA ILE A 229 3.64 10.76 -4.55
C ILE A 229 2.33 10.03 -4.81
N SER A 230 2.13 8.93 -4.11
CA SER A 230 0.86 8.23 -4.05
C SER A 230 0.29 8.40 -2.65
N ALA A 231 -0.95 8.85 -2.54
CA ALA A 231 -1.63 9.01 -1.25
C ALA A 231 -3.04 8.42 -1.29
N VAL A 232 -3.48 7.81 -0.20
CA VAL A 232 -4.81 7.22 -0.07
C VAL A 232 -5.62 8.02 0.94
N SER A 233 -6.86 8.35 0.62
CA SER A 233 -7.77 8.96 1.60
C SER A 233 -8.22 7.93 2.61
N LEU A 234 -8.04 8.26 3.89
CA LEU A 234 -8.55 7.49 5.03
C LEU A 234 -9.91 8.00 5.53
N ALA A 235 -10.44 9.06 4.92
CA ALA A 235 -11.69 9.67 5.34
C ALA A 235 -12.88 8.77 4.98
N GLN A 236 -13.98 8.90 5.72
CA GLN A 236 -15.25 8.22 5.41
C GLN A 236 -16.01 8.83 4.22
N SER A 237 -15.59 10.00 3.77
CA SER A 237 -16.32 10.73 2.74
C SER A 237 -15.45 11.79 2.10
N PHE A 238 -15.80 12.15 0.88
CA PHE A 238 -15.12 13.19 0.14
C PHE A 238 -16.09 14.25 -0.38
N ASN A 239 -15.67 15.51 -0.32
CA ASN A 239 -16.38 16.63 -0.90
C ASN A 239 -15.72 16.98 -2.26
N PRO A 240 -16.28 16.53 -3.39
CA PRO A 240 -15.74 16.89 -4.69
C PRO A 240 -15.94 18.39 -4.99
N PRO A 241 -15.14 18.97 -5.90
CA PRO A 241 -15.33 20.35 -6.35
C PRO A 241 -16.72 20.60 -6.94
N HIS A 242 -17.29 19.59 -7.63
CA HIS A 242 -18.62 19.67 -8.24
C HIS A 242 -19.53 18.57 -7.70
N GLY A 243 -20.78 18.91 -7.38
CA GLY A 243 -21.80 17.94 -6.98
C GLY A 243 -21.84 17.64 -5.47
N LYS A 244 -22.51 16.54 -5.10
CA LYS A 244 -22.74 16.16 -3.70
C LYS A 244 -21.59 15.31 -3.14
N ARG A 245 -21.34 15.47 -1.83
CA ARG A 245 -20.50 14.59 -1.01
C ARG A 245 -20.83 13.12 -1.26
N PHE A 246 -19.81 12.28 -1.33
CA PHE A 246 -19.96 10.84 -1.46
C PHE A 246 -19.12 10.11 -0.40
N ASN A 247 -19.50 8.86 -0.13
CA ASN A 247 -18.86 8.04 0.88
C ASN A 247 -17.64 7.33 0.30
N LEU A 248 -16.61 7.22 1.12
CA LEU A 248 -15.42 6.43 0.87
C LEU A 248 -15.43 5.25 1.83
N ALA A 249 -14.84 4.14 1.40
CA ALA A 249 -14.68 2.95 2.23
C ALA A 249 -13.31 2.32 1.98
N PRO A 250 -12.67 1.72 2.98
CA PRO A 250 -11.39 1.07 2.81
C PRO A 250 -11.55 -0.12 1.84
N PRO A 251 -10.56 -0.34 0.98
CA PRO A 251 -10.63 -1.42 0.02
C PRO A 251 -10.52 -2.77 0.73
N LYS A 252 -11.42 -3.71 0.39
CA LYS A 252 -11.36 -5.08 0.92
C LYS A 252 -10.13 -5.86 0.45
N LYS A 253 -9.61 -5.52 -0.73
CA LYS A 253 -8.49 -6.21 -1.37
C LYS A 253 -7.56 -5.21 -2.06
N LEU A 254 -6.26 -5.42 -1.89
CA LEU A 254 -5.21 -4.63 -2.53
C LEU A 254 -4.43 -5.48 -3.53
N ASN A 255 -3.98 -4.85 -4.61
CA ASN A 255 -3.07 -5.44 -5.57
C ASN A 255 -1.67 -4.83 -5.43
N LEU A 256 -0.87 -5.38 -4.51
CA LEU A 256 0.47 -4.84 -4.19
C LEU A 256 1.44 -4.81 -5.40
N LYS A 257 1.17 -5.57 -6.47
CA LYS A 257 1.99 -5.59 -7.69
C LYS A 257 1.93 -4.30 -8.52
N TYR A 258 0.88 -3.51 -8.35
CA TYR A 258 0.61 -2.33 -9.17
C TYR A 258 0.88 -1.02 -8.44
N LEU A 259 1.49 -1.08 -7.26
CA LEU A 259 1.83 0.12 -6.53
C LEU A 259 3.00 0.87 -7.20
N GLY A 260 2.80 2.15 -7.51
CA GLY A 260 3.85 3.01 -8.05
C GLY A 260 4.15 2.84 -9.55
N ARG A 261 3.22 2.24 -10.30
CA ARG A 261 3.21 2.29 -11.77
C ARG A 261 2.45 3.49 -12.28
#